data_AF-A0A5B7BTF1-F1
#
_entry.id   AF-A0A5B7BTF1-F1
#
_cell.length_a   1.000
_cell.length_b   1.000
_cell.length_c   1.000
_cell.angle_alpha   90.00
_cell.angle_beta   90.00
_cell.angle_gamma   90.00
#
_symmetry.space_group_name_H-M   'P 1'
#
loop_
_entity.id
_entity.type
_entity.pdbx_description
1 polymer ?
#
loop_
_entity_poly.entity_id
_entity_poly.type
_entity_poly.pdbx_seq_one_letter_code
_entity_poly.pdbx_strand_id
1 'polypeptide(L)'
;MTPLFPGCDYKHWLIVMDKPGGEGATKEQIIDCYIKTLAKAVGSEEEAKKKIYNVSWERHFIFGCEIDEDTSRKLEGLPGVRFVLPDSYLDPENKDYGGELFVNGEIVQSSPERQERQRRLEKICSDL
;
A
#
# COMPACT_ATOMS: atom_id res chain seq x y z
N MET A 1 16.48 18.93 1.01
CA MET A 1 16.47 17.90 2.07
C MET A 1 16.71 16.56 1.39
N THR A 2 17.71 15.81 1.84
CA THR A 2 17.88 14.41 1.46
C THR A 2 16.79 13.60 2.20
N PRO A 3 16.02 12.73 1.52
CA PRO A 3 14.98 11.95 2.21
C PRO A 3 15.62 11.04 3.26
N LEU A 4 15.00 10.96 4.44
CA LEU A 4 15.48 10.20 5.60
C LEU A 4 15.53 8.69 5.30
N PHE A 5 14.66 8.21 4.41
CA PHE A 5 14.61 6.84 3.92
C PHE A 5 14.52 6.83 2.38
N PRO A 6 15.25 5.95 1.68
CA PRO A 6 15.13 5.80 0.23
C PRO A 6 13.68 5.48 -0.20
N GLY A 7 13.18 6.17 -1.23
CA GLY A 7 11.79 6.01 -1.71
C GLY A 7 10.77 6.91 -0.99
N CYS A 8 11.12 7.50 0.14
CA CYS A 8 10.27 8.47 0.85
C CYS A 8 10.29 9.84 0.15
N ASP A 9 9.42 9.99 -0.85
CA ASP A 9 9.38 11.15 -1.75
C ASP A 9 8.11 12.00 -1.62
N TYR A 10 7.23 11.67 -0.67
CA TYR A 10 5.91 12.31 -0.46
C TYR A 10 4.98 12.25 -1.68
N LYS A 11 5.25 11.30 -2.60
CA LYS A 11 4.38 10.93 -3.73
C LYS A 11 3.87 9.50 -3.61
N HIS A 12 4.57 8.67 -2.83
CA HIS A 12 4.16 7.32 -2.48
C HIS A 12 3.69 7.30 -1.03
N TRP A 13 2.50 6.76 -0.82
CA TRP A 13 1.83 6.75 0.47
C TRP A 13 1.37 5.36 0.83
N LEU A 14 1.70 4.96 2.05
CA LEU A 14 1.23 3.74 2.68
C LEU A 14 -0.01 4.05 3.51
N ILE A 15 -1.12 3.42 3.16
CA ILE A 15 -2.40 3.58 3.86
C ILE A 15 -2.64 2.34 4.71
N VAL A 16 -2.79 2.53 6.01
CA VAL A 16 -3.12 1.47 6.97
C VAL A 16 -4.59 1.54 7.30
N MET A 17 -5.30 0.43 7.15
CA MET A 17 -6.72 0.32 7.45
C MET A 17 -7.00 -0.60 8.64
N ASP A 18 -8.11 -0.33 9.33
CA ASP A 18 -8.63 -1.17 10.40
C ASP A 18 -9.81 -2.00 9.90
N LYS A 19 -9.66 -3.33 9.89
CA LYS A 19 -10.68 -4.30 9.46
C LYS A 19 -11.42 -3.89 8.16
N PRO A 20 -10.71 -3.64 7.06
CA PRO A 20 -11.34 -3.31 5.77
C PRO A 20 -12.30 -4.42 5.35
N GLY A 21 -13.49 -4.05 4.86
CA GLY A 21 -14.54 -5.00 4.50
C GLY A 21 -15.30 -5.64 5.68
N GLY A 22 -14.89 -5.39 6.93
CA GLY A 22 -15.54 -5.91 8.13
C GLY A 22 -14.92 -7.18 8.70
N GLU A 23 -15.58 -7.76 9.70
CA GLU A 23 -15.10 -8.97 10.37
C GLU A 23 -15.27 -10.20 9.47
N GLY A 24 -14.18 -10.95 9.26
CA GLY A 24 -14.18 -12.14 8.39
C GLY A 24 -14.27 -11.82 6.89
N ALA A 25 -13.94 -10.59 6.48
CA ALA A 25 -13.95 -10.19 5.08
C ALA A 25 -13.02 -11.06 4.22
N THR A 26 -13.45 -11.36 2.99
CA THR A 26 -12.62 -12.06 2.02
C THR A 26 -11.53 -11.15 1.46
N LYS A 27 -10.52 -11.74 0.82
CA LYS A 27 -9.47 -11.00 0.09
C LYS A 27 -10.08 -9.97 -0.85
N GLU A 28 -11.05 -10.36 -1.65
CA GLU A 28 -11.69 -9.50 -2.65
C GLU A 28 -12.43 -8.32 -2.00
N GLN A 29 -13.12 -8.56 -0.87
CA GLN A 29 -13.82 -7.50 -0.13
C GLN A 29 -12.85 -6.50 0.50
N ILE A 30 -11.71 -6.98 1.00
CA ILE A 30 -10.63 -6.14 1.53
C ILE A 30 -10.05 -5.27 0.42
N ILE A 31 -9.70 -5.86 -0.72
CA ILE A 31 -9.15 -5.12 -1.87
C ILE A 31 -10.16 -4.11 -2.43
N ASP A 32 -11.44 -4.49 -2.54
CA ASP A 32 -12.53 -3.58 -2.94
C ASP A 32 -12.65 -2.39 -1.97
N CYS A 33 -12.50 -2.64 -0.66
CA CYS A 33 -12.49 -1.59 0.35
C CYS A 33 -11.31 -0.62 0.16
N TYR A 34 -10.11 -1.10 -0.18
CA TYR A 34 -8.96 -0.24 -0.51
C TYR A 34 -9.24 0.67 -1.70
N ILE A 35 -9.73 0.08 -2.80
CA ILE A 35 -10.07 0.81 -4.03
C ILE A 35 -11.10 1.91 -3.72
N LYS A 36 -12.19 1.55 -3.03
CA LYS A 36 -13.26 2.49 -2.65
C LYS A 36 -12.78 3.59 -1.71
N THR A 37 -11.84 3.27 -0.83
CA THR A 37 -11.26 4.25 0.10
C THR A 37 -10.43 5.27 -0.67
N LEU A 38 -9.53 4.82 -1.55
CA LEU A 38 -8.73 5.74 -2.37
C LEU A 38 -9.60 6.53 -3.36
N ALA A 39 -10.63 5.92 -3.93
CA ALA A 39 -11.57 6.55 -4.85
C ALA A 39 -12.24 7.80 -4.26
N LYS A 40 -12.47 7.85 -2.94
CA LYS A 40 -13.00 9.05 -2.27
C LYS A 40 -12.07 10.26 -2.34
N ALA A 41 -10.75 10.03 -2.46
CA ALA A 41 -9.76 11.10 -2.56
C ALA A 41 -9.42 11.46 -4.01
N VAL A 42 -9.38 10.46 -4.91
CA VAL A 42 -8.96 10.62 -6.32
C VAL A 42 -10.12 10.78 -7.30
N GLY A 43 -11.36 10.54 -6.87
CA GLY A 43 -12.59 10.82 -7.62
C GLY A 43 -13.24 9.62 -8.30
N SER A 44 -12.53 8.50 -8.54
CA SER A 44 -13.12 7.29 -9.10
C SER A 44 -12.37 6.00 -8.72
N GLU A 45 -13.06 4.86 -8.85
CA GLU A 45 -12.45 3.54 -8.62
C GLU A 45 -11.46 3.17 -9.73
N GLU A 46 -11.72 3.59 -10.97
CA GLU A 46 -10.80 3.36 -12.09
C GLU A 46 -9.46 4.07 -11.88
N GLU A 47 -9.49 5.29 -11.35
CA GLU A 47 -8.27 6.04 -11.04
C GLU A 47 -7.56 5.46 -9.82
N ALA A 48 -8.33 5.06 -8.79
CA ALA A 48 -7.78 4.38 -7.62
C ALA A 48 -7.02 3.10 -8.01
N LYS A 49 -7.59 2.26 -8.87
CA LYS A 49 -6.96 1.01 -9.34
C LYS A 49 -5.63 1.22 -10.06
N LYS A 50 -5.46 2.35 -10.76
CA LYS A 50 -4.19 2.70 -11.43
C LYS A 50 -3.15 3.21 -10.47
N LYS A 51 -3.58 3.90 -9.41
CA LYS A 51 -2.71 4.55 -8.43
C LYS A 51 -2.22 3.61 -7.34
N ILE A 52 -2.97 2.56 -7.01
CA ILE A 52 -2.51 1.53 -6.07
C ILE A 52 -1.45 0.67 -6.77
N TYR A 53 -0.26 0.55 -6.18
CA TYR A 53 0.84 -0.25 -6.74
C TYR A 53 1.11 -1.55 -5.98
N ASN A 54 0.71 -1.62 -4.71
CA ASN A 54 0.79 -2.85 -3.93
C ASN A 54 -0.30 -2.91 -2.86
N VAL A 55 -0.55 -4.12 -2.39
CA VAL A 55 -1.53 -4.41 -1.33
C VAL A 55 -0.98 -5.49 -0.39
N SER A 56 -1.46 -5.48 0.85
CA SER A 56 -1.38 -6.60 1.78
C SER A 56 -2.73 -6.79 2.45
N TRP A 57 -3.13 -8.05 2.62
CA TRP A 57 -4.45 -8.41 3.12
C TRP A 57 -4.43 -9.55 4.14
N GLU A 58 -3.29 -10.23 4.36
CA GLU A 58 -3.21 -11.35 5.32
C GLU A 58 -2.84 -10.90 6.73
N ARG A 59 -1.67 -10.26 6.89
CA ARG A 59 -1.10 -9.92 8.19
C ARG A 59 -1.34 -8.48 8.58
N HIS A 60 -1.27 -7.59 7.59
CA HIS A 60 -1.46 -6.17 7.75
C HIS A 60 -2.42 -5.71 6.68
N PHE A 61 -3.41 -4.91 7.07
CA PHE A 61 -4.37 -4.36 6.14
C PHE A 61 -3.85 -3.04 5.60
N ILE A 62 -3.03 -3.11 4.55
CA ILE A 62 -2.32 -1.96 4.00
C ILE A 62 -2.37 -1.95 2.48
N PHE A 63 -2.34 -0.76 1.90
CA PHE A 63 -2.10 -0.58 0.47
C PHE A 63 -1.19 0.62 0.22
N GLY A 64 -0.32 0.50 -0.78
CA GLY A 64 0.53 1.59 -1.26
C GLY A 64 -0.09 2.26 -2.49
N CYS A 65 -0.06 3.58 -2.54
CA CYS A 65 -0.58 4.34 -3.67
C CYS A 65 0.26 5.56 -4.05
N GLU A 66 0.21 5.93 -5.34
CA GLU A 66 0.89 7.11 -5.89
C GLU A 66 -0.08 8.31 -5.99
N ILE A 67 0.04 9.23 -5.03
CA ILE A 67 -0.74 10.46 -4.90
C ILE A 67 0.12 11.59 -4.32
N ASP A 68 -0.22 12.83 -4.64
CA ASP A 68 0.41 13.98 -4.01
C ASP A 68 0.02 14.13 -2.53
N GLU A 69 0.80 14.90 -1.78
CA GLU A 69 0.60 15.14 -0.35
C GLU A 69 -0.75 15.80 -0.01
N ASP A 70 -1.27 16.69 -0.85
CA ASP A 70 -2.57 17.31 -0.59
C ASP A 70 -3.71 16.30 -0.76
N THR A 71 -3.55 15.35 -1.69
CA THR A 71 -4.49 14.25 -1.88
C THR A 71 -4.40 13.20 -0.78
N SER A 72 -3.20 12.90 -0.27
CA SER A 72 -3.04 11.94 0.84
C SER A 72 -3.74 12.42 2.11
N ARG A 73 -3.67 13.72 2.42
CA ARG A 73 -4.38 14.34 3.55
C ARG A 73 -5.90 14.18 3.49
N LYS A 74 -6.49 14.00 2.31
CA LYS A 74 -7.94 13.73 2.17
C LYS A 74 -8.34 12.34 2.68
N LEU A 75 -7.38 11.41 2.79
CA LEU A 75 -7.61 10.07 3.32
C LEU A 75 -7.60 10.05 4.85
N GLU A 76 -6.94 11.04 5.48
CA GLU A 76 -6.95 11.19 6.92
C GLU A 76 -8.37 11.43 7.43
N GLY A 77 -8.76 10.70 8.48
CA GLY A 77 -10.10 10.79 9.06
C GLY A 77 -11.20 10.07 8.28
N LEU A 78 -10.92 9.44 7.14
CA LEU A 78 -11.90 8.56 6.49
C LEU A 78 -12.18 7.34 7.38
N PRO A 79 -13.45 6.87 7.46
CA PRO A 79 -13.79 5.68 8.22
C PRO A 79 -12.95 4.47 7.79
N GLY A 80 -12.32 3.82 8.77
CA GLY A 80 -11.48 2.65 8.55
C GLY A 80 -10.02 2.97 8.22
N VAL A 81 -9.65 4.22 7.89
CA VAL A 81 -8.24 4.61 7.73
C VAL A 81 -7.65 4.89 9.10
N ARG A 82 -6.57 4.18 9.44
CA ARG A 82 -5.85 4.30 10.71
C ARG A 82 -4.61 5.20 10.59
N PHE A 83 -3.82 5.00 9.55
CA PHE A 83 -2.61 5.80 9.30
C PHE A 83 -2.45 6.09 7.81
N VAL A 84 -1.92 7.28 7.52
CA VAL A 84 -1.49 7.72 6.20
C VAL A 84 -0.03 8.13 6.35
N LEU A 85 0.89 7.35 5.81
CA LEU A 85 2.33 7.53 6.02
C LEU A 85 3.05 7.67 4.68
N PRO A 86 4.08 8.52 4.56
CA PRO A 86 4.92 8.51 3.37
C PRO A 86 5.64 7.16 3.30
N ASP A 87 5.51 6.48 2.16
CA ASP A 87 6.07 5.13 1.97
C ASP A 87 7.59 5.20 1.71
N SER A 88 8.28 4.09 1.88
CA SER A 88 9.72 3.97 1.60
C SER A 88 10.05 2.57 1.10
N TYR A 89 11.17 2.43 0.39
CA TYR A 89 11.55 1.13 -0.15
C TYR A 89 11.87 0.16 0.98
N LEU A 90 11.24 -1.01 0.95
CA LEU A 90 11.65 -2.19 1.70
C LEU A 90 12.99 -2.71 1.17
N ASP A 91 13.17 -2.68 -0.15
CA ASP A 91 14.41 -3.05 -0.86
C ASP A 91 14.92 -1.84 -1.66
N PRO A 92 15.78 -0.99 -1.05
CA PRO A 92 16.31 0.20 -1.72
C PRO A 92 17.14 -0.09 -2.96
N GLU A 93 17.82 -1.24 -3.01
CA GLU A 93 18.65 -1.64 -4.15
C GLU A 93 17.78 -1.89 -5.39
N ASN A 94 16.60 -2.48 -5.19
CA ASN A 94 15.66 -2.78 -6.26
C ASN A 94 14.52 -1.75 -6.40
N LYS A 95 14.52 -0.69 -5.57
CA LYS A 95 13.45 0.32 -5.49
C LYS A 95 12.07 -0.29 -5.28
N ASP A 96 12.00 -1.26 -4.37
CA ASP A 96 10.80 -2.05 -4.12
C ASP A 96 10.15 -1.65 -2.80
N TYR A 97 8.86 -1.31 -2.83
CA TYR A 97 8.04 -1.01 -1.65
C TYR A 97 7.53 -2.27 -0.92
N GLY A 98 7.80 -3.46 -1.46
CA GLY A 98 7.28 -4.72 -0.93
C GLY A 98 5.80 -4.94 -1.29
N GLY A 99 5.11 -5.77 -0.51
CA GLY A 99 3.71 -6.13 -0.73
C GLY A 99 3.45 -7.00 -1.97
N GLU A 100 2.20 -7.45 -2.09
CA GLU A 100 1.71 -8.09 -3.31
C GLU A 100 1.53 -7.00 -4.38
N LEU A 101 2.16 -7.17 -5.55
CA LEU A 101 2.04 -6.21 -6.65
C LEU A 101 0.59 -6.11 -7.08
N PHE A 102 0.13 -4.87 -7.27
CA PHE A 102 -1.22 -4.57 -7.69
C PHE A 102 -1.16 -3.72 -8.96
N VAL A 103 -1.73 -4.22 -10.05
CA VAL A 103 -1.68 -3.56 -11.36
C VAL A 103 -3.09 -3.49 -11.91
N ASN A 104 -3.62 -2.27 -12.02
CA ASN A 104 -4.91 -1.98 -12.65
C ASN A 104 -6.10 -2.79 -12.09
N GLY A 105 -6.10 -3.09 -10.80
CA GLY A 105 -7.20 -3.85 -10.17
C GLY A 105 -6.86 -5.30 -9.86
N GLU A 106 -5.71 -5.81 -10.32
CA GLU A 106 -5.34 -7.22 -10.21
C GLU A 106 -4.05 -7.41 -9.42
N ILE A 107 -4.03 -8.46 -8.59
CA ILE A 107 -2.81 -8.87 -7.91
C ILE A 107 -1.96 -9.70 -8.87
N VAL A 108 -0.72 -9.29 -9.04
CA VAL A 108 0.23 -9.93 -9.95
C VAL A 108 1.23 -10.76 -9.15
N GLN A 109 1.36 -12.04 -9.51
CA GLN A 109 2.36 -12.91 -8.91
C GLN A 109 3.76 -12.40 -9.24
N SER A 110 4.51 -12.10 -8.19
CA SER A 110 5.91 -11.69 -8.30
C SER A 110 6.84 -12.85 -8.64
N SER A 111 8.02 -12.54 -9.19
CA SER A 111 9.05 -13.55 -9.42
C SER A 111 9.46 -14.23 -8.10
N PRO A 112 9.85 -15.52 -8.13
CA PRO A 112 10.33 -16.22 -6.93
C PRO A 112 11.49 -15.50 -6.23
N GLU A 113 12.36 -14.86 -7.02
CA GLU A 113 13.51 -14.10 -6.52
C GLU A 113 13.07 -12.85 -5.73
N ARG A 114 12.11 -12.07 -6.25
CA ARG A 114 11.53 -10.92 -5.54
C ARG A 114 10.87 -11.36 -4.24
N GLN A 115 10.08 -12.44 -4.29
CA GLN A 115 9.41 -12.99 -3.11
C GLN A 115 10.40 -13.43 -2.03
N GLU A 116 11.53 -14.02 -2.42
CA GLU A 116 12.58 -14.41 -1.48
C GLU A 116 13.26 -13.19 -0.84
N ARG A 117 13.59 -12.16 -1.62
CA ARG A 117 14.14 -10.91 -1.08
C ARG A 117 13.19 -10.26 -0.08
N GLN A 118 11.91 -10.14 -0.44
CA GLN A 118 10.90 -9.57 0.44
C GLN A 118 10.79 -10.33 1.76
N ARG A 119 10.68 -11.67 1.73
CA ARG A 119 10.63 -12.49 2.96
C ARG A 119 11.86 -12.31 3.85
N ARG A 120 13.04 -12.19 3.26
CA ARG A 120 14.30 -11.97 4.00
C ARG A 120 14.31 -10.59 4.66
N LEU A 121 13.92 -9.55 3.93
CA LEU A 121 13.90 -8.17 4.43
C LEU A 121 12.81 -7.95 5.49
N GLU A 122 11.61 -8.48 5.28
CA GLU A 122 10.52 -8.44 6.28
C GLU A 122 10.94 -9.09 7.60
N LYS A 123 11.68 -10.20 7.54
CA LYS A 123 12.22 -10.86 8.74
C LYS A 123 13.25 -9.99 9.46
N ILE A 124 14.14 -9.35 8.72
CA ILE A 124 15.12 -8.43 9.32
C ILE A 124 14.40 -7.28 10.02
N CYS A 125 13.37 -6.69 9.39
CA CYS A 125 12.57 -5.63 9.98
C CYS A 125 11.77 -6.07 11.21
N SER A 126 11.35 -7.34 11.30
CA SER A 126 10.65 -7.85 12.48
C SER A 126 11.56 -8.18 13.66
N ASP A 127 12.85 -8.40 13.40
CA ASP A 127 13.86 -8.76 14.42
C ASP A 127 14.57 -7.53 15.01
N LEU A 128 14.32 -6.34 14.47
CA LEU A 128 14.83 -5.03 14.95
C LEU A 128 13.83 -4.35 15.89
#